data_AF-A0A661ZBL1-F1
#
_entry.id   AF-A0A661ZBL1-F1
#
_cell.length_a   1.000
_cell.length_b   1.000
_cell.length_c   1.000
_cell.angle_alpha   90.00
_cell.angle_beta   90.00
_cell.angle_gamma   90.00
#
_symmetry.space_group_name_H-M   'P 1'
#
loop_
_entity.id
_entity.type
_entity.pdbx_description
1 polymer ?
#
loop_
_entity_poly.entity_id
_entity_poly.type
_entity_poly.pdbx_seq_one_letter_code
_entity_poly.pdbx_strand_id
1 'polypeptide(L)'
;YTVFIGLLSGLIALVRPTNVLVLLVLFFYDVGSLKEIWPRIQFFLKNHKKVLIMIISFVIVWIPQFIYWKFISGHFIYDTYGELGGRFFFNNPQILDFMFSYRKGWLLYTPIMIFALAGIPVLYFRMRRFFMPVLIYLLVMIYVLSSWWSWWFGGGFGMRALIDVYGILAIPFAAFLTYIYNQKKILGYFLTAIIVTLIWFSTFQSRQYMNGAIHFAGMTKGAYWASFLEPYPTKEFWHNVRLPDYDSARVGVYTVIEPVKNSKQLDKNSREKKIKEIENKIRQDEPQLTLIKEKAEARGISLDSMITLDATWIYEKWEKRRK
;
A
#
# COMPACT_ATOMS: atom_id res chain seq x y z
N TYR A 1 -21.35 11.64 24.42
CA TYR A 1 -20.06 11.03 24.05
C TYR A 1 -20.18 9.66 23.41
N THR A 2 -20.91 8.69 23.97
CA THR A 2 -21.00 7.31 23.42
C THR A 2 -21.42 7.22 21.94
N VAL A 3 -22.49 7.93 21.56
CA VAL A 3 -22.95 7.99 20.15
C VAL A 3 -21.86 8.53 19.24
N PHE A 4 -21.21 9.63 19.65
CA PHE A 4 -20.13 10.25 18.88
C PHE A 4 -18.92 9.32 18.69
N ILE A 5 -18.52 8.59 19.74
CA ILE A 5 -17.46 7.57 19.63
C ILE A 5 -17.86 6.48 18.62
N GLY A 6 -19.10 6.01 18.67
CA GLY A 6 -19.61 5.01 17.73
C GLY A 6 -19.62 5.51 16.28
N LEU A 7 -20.18 6.70 16.04
CA LEU A 7 -20.21 7.34 14.72
C LEU A 7 -18.79 7.56 14.16
N LEU A 8 -17.88 8.11 14.96
CA LEU A 8 -16.49 8.31 14.54
C LEU A 8 -15.78 7.00 14.24
N SER A 9 -15.96 5.98 15.09
CA SER A 9 -15.34 4.67 14.87
C SER A 9 -15.88 4.01 13.60
N GLY A 10 -17.19 4.15 13.35
CA GLY A 10 -17.85 3.72 12.11
C GLY A 10 -17.24 4.40 10.90
N LEU A 11 -17.07 5.72 10.96
CA LEU A 11 -16.47 6.51 9.88
C LEU A 11 -15.01 6.14 9.63
N ILE A 12 -14.20 5.98 10.70
CA ILE A 12 -12.79 5.58 10.60
C ILE A 12 -12.68 4.21 9.89
N ALA A 13 -13.49 3.24 10.30
CA ALA A 13 -13.50 1.92 9.70
C ALA A 13 -14.04 1.95 8.26
N LEU A 14 -15.04 2.78 7.97
CA LEU A 14 -15.60 2.92 6.62
C LEU A 14 -14.58 3.48 5.63
N VAL A 15 -13.83 4.53 6.04
CA VAL A 15 -12.76 5.11 5.22
C VAL A 15 -11.65 4.09 4.97
N ARG A 16 -11.27 3.33 6.00
CA ARG A 16 -10.25 2.29 5.89
C ARG A 16 -10.49 1.18 6.92
N PRO A 17 -10.93 -0.02 6.50
CA PRO A 17 -11.34 -1.08 7.43
C PRO A 17 -10.27 -1.46 8.47
N THR A 18 -8.98 -1.48 8.08
CA THR A 18 -7.88 -1.77 9.01
C THR A 18 -7.75 -0.76 10.14
N ASN A 19 -8.24 0.48 9.98
CA ASN A 19 -8.15 1.51 11.00
C ASN A 19 -9.13 1.30 12.15
N VAL A 20 -10.07 0.35 12.04
CA VAL A 20 -10.91 -0.10 13.17
C VAL A 20 -10.06 -0.53 14.37
N LEU A 21 -8.81 -0.96 14.14
CA LEU A 21 -7.84 -1.31 15.16
C LEU A 21 -7.52 -0.16 16.13
N VAL A 22 -7.83 1.10 15.78
CA VAL A 22 -7.70 2.23 16.72
C VAL A 22 -8.59 2.04 17.96
N LEU A 23 -9.65 1.25 17.87
CA LEU A 23 -10.48 0.87 19.02
C LEU A 23 -9.69 0.12 20.10
N LEU A 24 -8.56 -0.52 19.75
CA LEU A 24 -7.65 -1.11 20.74
C LEU A 24 -7.05 -0.04 21.65
N VAL A 25 -6.78 1.17 21.12
CA VAL A 25 -6.30 2.29 21.94
C VAL A 25 -7.36 2.67 22.97
N LEU A 26 -8.63 2.76 22.56
CA LEU A 26 -9.74 3.05 23.48
C LEU A 26 -9.92 1.92 24.51
N PHE A 27 -9.81 0.67 24.08
CA PHE A 27 -9.99 -0.49 24.95
C PHE A 27 -8.89 -0.57 26.00
N PHE A 28 -7.62 -0.45 25.61
CA PHE A 28 -6.48 -0.55 26.54
C PHE A 28 -6.14 0.76 27.26
N TYR A 29 -6.86 1.85 26.99
CA TYR A 29 -6.59 3.13 27.66
C TYR A 29 -6.65 2.99 29.17
N ASP A 30 -5.59 3.45 29.85
CA ASP A 30 -5.42 3.35 31.30
C ASP A 30 -5.25 1.92 31.84
N VAL A 31 -4.93 0.94 30.96
CA VAL A 31 -4.57 -0.42 31.36
C VAL A 31 -3.05 -0.48 31.49
N GLY A 32 -2.54 -0.47 32.72
CA GLY A 32 -1.10 -0.44 33.03
C GLY A 32 -0.45 -1.83 33.14
N SER A 33 -1.24 -2.91 33.19
CA SER A 33 -0.75 -4.28 33.34
C SER A 33 -1.74 -5.30 32.78
N LEU A 34 -1.26 -6.53 32.51
CA LEU A 34 -2.13 -7.64 32.06
C LEU A 34 -3.23 -7.98 33.07
N LYS A 35 -3.01 -7.73 34.36
CA LYS A 35 -3.99 -7.98 35.44
C LYS A 35 -5.21 -7.05 35.34
N GLU A 36 -5.05 -5.87 34.74
CA GLU A 36 -6.11 -4.87 34.61
C GLU A 36 -7.03 -5.10 33.39
N ILE A 37 -6.68 -6.04 32.51
CA ILE A 37 -7.49 -6.39 31.34
C ILE A 37 -8.85 -6.96 31.77
N TRP A 38 -8.88 -7.84 32.77
CA TRP A 38 -10.13 -8.46 33.21
C TRP A 38 -11.12 -7.44 33.82
N PRO A 39 -10.70 -6.55 34.76
CA PRO A 39 -11.53 -5.44 35.19
C PRO A 39 -12.03 -4.55 34.05
N ARG A 40 -11.20 -4.32 33.02
CA ARG A 40 -11.59 -3.54 31.83
C ARG A 40 -12.70 -4.22 31.03
N ILE A 41 -12.62 -5.54 30.82
CA ILE A 41 -13.69 -6.32 30.18
C ILE A 41 -14.97 -6.22 30.99
N GLN A 42 -14.90 -6.42 32.32
CA GLN A 42 -16.04 -6.31 33.21
C GLN A 42 -16.69 -4.92 33.16
N PHE A 43 -15.90 -3.85 33.03
CA PHE A 43 -16.41 -2.49 32.85
C PHE A 43 -17.28 -2.34 31.59
N PHE A 44 -16.84 -2.88 30.45
CA PHE A 44 -17.63 -2.83 29.21
C PHE A 44 -18.89 -3.71 29.30
N LEU A 45 -18.80 -4.89 29.91
CA LEU A 45 -19.97 -5.77 30.13
C LEU A 45 -21.01 -5.13 31.06
N LYS A 46 -20.57 -4.51 32.17
CA LYS A 46 -21.45 -3.76 33.07
C LYS A 46 -22.15 -2.59 32.37
N ASN A 47 -21.47 -1.97 31.40
CA ASN A 47 -22.00 -0.86 30.60
C ASN A 47 -22.54 -1.32 29.22
N HIS A 48 -23.02 -2.57 29.09
CA HIS A 48 -23.48 -3.15 27.83
C HIS A 48 -24.46 -2.25 27.03
N LYS A 49 -25.36 -1.51 27.71
CA LYS A 49 -26.27 -0.57 27.03
C LYS A 49 -25.51 0.53 26.26
N LYS A 50 -24.44 1.07 26.85
CA LYS A 50 -23.60 2.08 26.18
C LYS A 50 -22.80 1.46 25.04
N VAL A 51 -22.28 0.24 25.23
CA VAL A 51 -21.59 -0.50 24.16
C VAL A 51 -22.54 -0.77 22.99
N LEU A 52 -23.79 -1.17 23.27
CA LEU A 52 -24.81 -1.37 22.26
C LEU A 52 -25.13 -0.09 21.50
N ILE A 53 -25.30 1.05 22.18
CA ILE A 53 -25.47 2.36 21.54
C ILE A 53 -24.27 2.69 20.64
N MET A 54 -23.05 2.38 21.07
CA MET A 54 -21.84 2.60 20.29
C MET A 54 -21.81 1.72 19.02
N ILE A 55 -22.19 0.44 19.13
CA ILE A 55 -22.28 -0.50 18.01
C ILE A 55 -23.37 -0.06 17.02
N ILE A 56 -24.56 0.29 17.50
CA ILE A 56 -25.65 0.79 16.65
C ILE A 56 -25.19 2.05 15.89
N SER A 57 -24.57 3.00 16.60
CA SER A 57 -24.04 4.22 15.99
C SER A 57 -22.96 3.90 14.93
N PHE A 58 -22.07 2.94 15.20
CA PHE A 58 -21.09 2.46 14.22
C PHE A 58 -21.77 1.91 12.96
N VAL A 59 -22.77 1.03 13.13
CA VAL A 59 -23.48 0.38 12.02
C VAL A 59 -24.26 1.38 11.17
N ILE A 60 -24.87 2.41 11.79
CA ILE A 60 -25.59 3.48 11.07
C ILE A 60 -24.71 4.11 9.99
N VAL A 61 -23.43 4.34 10.27
CA VAL A 61 -22.48 4.92 9.29
C VAL A 61 -22.22 3.97 8.11
N TRP A 62 -22.31 2.66 8.32
CA TRP A 62 -22.10 1.64 7.30
C TRP A 62 -23.34 1.31 6.47
N ILE A 63 -24.54 1.69 6.91
CA ILE A 63 -25.78 1.42 6.17
C ILE A 63 -25.72 1.91 4.71
N PRO A 64 -25.28 3.16 4.42
CA PRO A 64 -25.16 3.62 3.03
C PRO A 64 -24.23 2.73 2.19
N GLN A 65 -23.12 2.25 2.77
CA GLN A 65 -22.16 1.38 2.10
C GLN A 65 -22.76 -0.01 1.79
N PHE A 66 -23.50 -0.59 2.74
CA PHE A 66 -24.16 -1.88 2.54
C PHE A 66 -25.28 -1.80 1.50
N ILE A 67 -26.05 -0.71 1.48
CA ILE A 67 -27.06 -0.47 0.44
C ILE A 67 -26.39 -0.35 -0.93
N TYR A 68 -25.30 0.42 -1.02
CA TYR A 68 -24.54 0.58 -2.26
C TYR A 68 -24.02 -0.76 -2.79
N TRP A 69 -23.38 -1.59 -1.95
CA TRP A 69 -22.94 -2.93 -2.36
C TRP A 69 -24.11 -3.81 -2.79
N LYS A 70 -25.22 -3.80 -2.04
CA LYS A 70 -26.40 -4.59 -2.40
C LYS A 70 -26.97 -4.18 -3.75
N PHE A 71 -26.97 -2.89 -4.06
CA PHE A 71 -27.47 -2.36 -5.33
C PHE A 71 -26.58 -2.73 -6.53
N ILE A 72 -25.25 -2.67 -6.36
CA ILE A 72 -24.30 -2.88 -7.45
C ILE A 72 -23.92 -4.35 -7.65
N SER A 73 -23.54 -5.06 -6.58
CA SER A 73 -23.07 -6.44 -6.66
C SER A 73 -24.12 -7.48 -6.28
N GLY A 74 -25.29 -7.04 -5.80
CA GLY A 74 -26.32 -7.94 -5.28
C GLY A 74 -26.01 -8.50 -3.89
N HIS A 75 -24.89 -8.13 -3.27
CA HIS A 75 -24.42 -8.67 -1.98
C HIS A 75 -24.27 -7.56 -0.94
N PHE A 76 -24.59 -7.84 0.33
CA PHE A 76 -24.48 -6.83 1.41
C PHE A 76 -23.04 -6.55 1.85
N ILE A 77 -22.12 -7.48 1.60
CA ILE A 77 -20.68 -7.32 1.83
C ILE A 77 -19.99 -7.79 0.55
N TYR A 78 -19.10 -6.97 0.01
CA TYR A 78 -18.44 -7.25 -1.26
C TYR A 78 -16.95 -6.95 -1.18
N ASP A 79 -16.12 -8.00 -1.36
CA ASP A 79 -14.67 -7.90 -1.31
C ASP A 79 -14.09 -7.72 -2.72
N THR A 80 -13.86 -6.45 -3.08
CA THR A 80 -13.25 -6.07 -4.35
C THR A 80 -11.80 -6.55 -4.53
N TYR A 81 -11.08 -6.86 -3.45
CA TYR A 81 -9.70 -7.34 -3.53
C TYR A 81 -9.63 -8.86 -3.62
N GLY A 82 -10.53 -9.57 -2.93
CA GLY A 82 -10.63 -11.02 -2.95
C GLY A 82 -10.84 -11.59 -4.35
N GLU A 83 -11.67 -10.94 -5.18
CA GLU A 83 -11.87 -11.33 -6.59
C GLU A 83 -10.59 -11.22 -7.44
N LEU A 84 -9.71 -10.28 -7.09
CA LEU A 84 -8.40 -10.11 -7.73
C LEU A 84 -7.31 -10.98 -7.08
N GLY A 85 -7.68 -11.95 -6.24
CA GLY A 85 -6.77 -12.83 -5.50
C GLY A 85 -6.06 -12.16 -4.32
N GLY A 86 -6.42 -10.93 -3.96
CA GLY A 86 -5.85 -10.22 -2.83
C GLY A 86 -6.40 -10.71 -1.51
N ARG A 87 -5.53 -11.20 -0.62
CA ARG A 87 -5.93 -11.68 0.72
C ARG A 87 -4.85 -11.41 1.76
N PHE A 88 -5.18 -11.69 3.02
CA PHE A 88 -4.20 -11.67 4.11
C PHE A 88 -3.55 -13.05 4.29
N PHE A 89 -2.24 -13.05 4.44
CA PHE A 89 -1.39 -14.19 4.77
C PHE A 89 -0.86 -14.05 6.20
N PHE A 90 -1.73 -14.22 7.18
CA PHE A 90 -1.38 -14.08 8.60
C PHE A 90 -0.29 -15.07 9.06
N ASN A 91 -0.15 -16.22 8.40
CA ASN A 91 0.91 -17.20 8.68
C ASN A 91 2.23 -16.90 7.95
N ASN A 92 2.27 -15.89 7.08
CA ASN A 92 3.47 -15.47 6.36
C ASN A 92 3.62 -13.93 6.36
N PRO A 93 3.62 -13.28 7.55
CA PRO A 93 3.67 -11.83 7.63
C PRO A 93 5.08 -11.33 7.31
N GLN A 94 5.18 -10.36 6.40
CA GLN A 94 6.47 -9.85 5.93
C GLN A 94 7.00 -8.73 6.84
N ILE A 95 7.05 -8.97 8.16
CA ILE A 95 7.31 -7.93 9.17
C ILE A 95 8.65 -7.23 8.95
N LEU A 96 9.74 -8.01 8.77
CA LEU A 96 11.07 -7.44 8.59
C LEU A 96 11.17 -6.62 7.29
N ASP A 97 10.61 -7.14 6.21
CA ASP A 97 10.58 -6.43 4.93
C ASP A 97 9.72 -5.16 5.02
N PHE A 98 8.56 -5.26 5.66
CA PHE A 98 7.66 -4.14 5.91
C PHE A 98 8.33 -3.02 6.70
N MET A 99 9.23 -3.36 7.63
CA MET A 99 9.95 -2.38 8.45
C MET A 99 11.22 -1.84 7.77
N PHE A 100 12.00 -2.66 7.07
CA PHE A 100 13.39 -2.34 6.70
C PHE A 100 13.75 -2.56 5.23
N SER A 101 12.89 -3.18 4.42
CA SER A 101 13.22 -3.48 3.02
C SER A 101 13.54 -2.23 2.21
N TYR A 102 14.50 -2.34 1.30
CA TYR A 102 14.75 -1.30 0.29
C TYR A 102 13.55 -1.05 -0.62
N ARG A 103 12.62 -2.00 -0.75
CA ARG A 103 11.43 -1.82 -1.58
C ARG A 103 10.52 -0.73 -1.04
N LYS A 104 10.13 -0.86 0.23
CA LYS A 104 9.13 0.01 0.91
C LYS A 104 9.30 0.14 2.42
N GLY A 105 10.37 -0.37 3.01
CA GLY A 105 10.57 -0.46 4.45
C GLY A 105 10.23 0.84 5.18
N TRP A 106 9.33 0.75 6.16
CA TRP A 106 8.81 1.90 6.87
C TRP A 106 9.91 2.78 7.48
N LEU A 107 10.85 2.18 8.21
CA LEU A 107 11.91 2.91 8.91
C LEU A 107 13.05 3.35 7.99
N LEU A 108 13.18 2.73 6.81
CA LEU A 108 14.13 3.17 5.79
C LEU A 108 13.69 4.51 5.16
N TYR A 109 12.40 4.60 4.79
CA TYR A 109 11.84 5.78 4.14
C TYR A 109 11.27 6.82 5.13
N THR A 110 11.01 6.44 6.39
CA THR A 110 10.54 7.33 7.46
C THR A 110 11.40 7.19 8.74
N PRO A 111 12.71 7.45 8.69
CA PRO A 111 13.63 7.21 9.81
C PRO A 111 13.30 8.02 11.08
N ILE A 112 12.60 9.15 10.96
CA ILE A 112 12.17 9.95 12.12
C ILE A 112 11.29 9.15 13.09
N MET A 113 10.59 8.12 12.62
CA MET A 113 9.74 7.27 13.46
C MET A 113 10.53 6.41 14.44
N ILE A 114 11.85 6.26 14.27
CA ILE A 114 12.73 5.62 15.26
C ILE A 114 12.61 6.31 16.62
N PHE A 115 12.47 7.63 16.65
CA PHE A 115 12.29 8.39 17.89
C PHE A 115 10.92 8.15 18.54
N ALA A 116 9.88 7.92 17.74
CA ALA A 116 8.58 7.52 18.26
C ALA A 116 8.66 6.13 18.90
N LEU A 117 9.36 5.18 18.27
CA LEU A 117 9.60 3.85 18.85
C LEU A 117 10.43 3.93 20.14
N ALA A 118 11.48 4.75 20.16
CA ALA A 118 12.31 4.98 21.34
C ALA A 118 11.54 5.66 22.50
N GLY A 119 10.44 6.34 22.20
CA GLY A 119 9.54 6.93 23.19
C GLY A 119 8.59 5.95 23.87
N ILE A 120 8.37 4.75 23.30
CA ILE A 120 7.46 3.76 23.89
C ILE A 120 7.95 3.31 25.28
N PRO A 121 9.24 2.98 25.50
CA PRO A 121 9.76 2.74 26.84
C PRO A 121 9.57 3.92 27.80
N VAL A 122 9.67 5.17 27.32
CA VAL A 122 9.46 6.36 28.15
C VAL A 122 8.01 6.44 28.65
N LEU A 123 7.04 6.03 27.82
CA LEU A 123 5.64 5.94 28.25
C LEU A 123 5.47 4.98 29.42
N TYR A 124 6.18 3.86 29.45
CA TYR A 124 6.10 2.92 30.56
C TYR A 124 6.47 3.57 31.90
N PHE A 125 7.55 4.36 31.92
CA PHE A 125 8.06 4.97 33.15
C PHE A 125 7.37 6.29 33.54
N ARG A 126 6.87 7.08 32.57
CA ARG A 126 6.33 8.43 32.83
C ARG A 126 4.84 8.59 32.58
N MET A 127 4.25 7.77 31.71
CA MET A 127 2.87 7.92 31.22
C MET A 127 2.20 6.55 31.00
N ARG A 128 2.23 5.70 32.04
CA ARG A 128 1.88 4.29 31.95
C ARG A 128 0.51 4.01 31.31
N ARG A 129 -0.46 4.93 31.50
CA ARG A 129 -1.80 4.88 30.88
C ARG A 129 -1.81 4.80 29.34
N PHE A 130 -0.75 5.27 28.68
CA PHE A 130 -0.61 5.26 27.22
C PHE A 130 0.28 4.13 26.70
N PHE A 131 1.05 3.48 27.57
CA PHE A 131 2.03 2.46 27.15
C PHE A 131 1.37 1.27 26.45
N MET A 132 0.46 0.57 27.11
CA MET A 132 -0.23 -0.60 26.54
C MET A 132 -1.08 -0.24 25.31
N PRO A 133 -1.89 0.84 25.30
CA PRO A 133 -2.63 1.27 24.12
C PRO A 133 -1.75 1.43 22.88
N VAL A 134 -0.65 2.18 23.02
CA VAL A 134 0.24 2.51 21.90
C VAL A 134 0.99 1.27 21.44
N LEU A 135 1.53 0.49 22.37
CA LEU A 135 2.31 -0.70 22.05
C LEU A 135 1.45 -1.76 21.34
N ILE A 136 0.28 -2.10 21.90
CA ILE A 136 -0.60 -3.11 21.32
C ILE A 136 -1.12 -2.65 19.96
N TYR A 137 -1.58 -1.39 19.86
CA TYR A 137 -2.06 -0.84 18.60
C TYR A 137 -0.99 -0.91 17.51
N LEU A 138 0.24 -0.49 17.81
CA LEU A 138 1.34 -0.51 16.85
C LEU A 138 1.68 -1.94 16.43
N LEU A 139 1.84 -2.87 17.38
CA LEU A 139 2.20 -4.26 17.08
C LEU A 139 1.13 -4.94 16.22
N VAL A 140 -0.15 -4.77 16.56
CA VAL A 140 -1.25 -5.34 15.79
C VAL A 140 -1.36 -4.69 14.41
N MET A 141 -1.16 -3.38 14.30
CA MET A 141 -1.12 -2.69 13.01
C MET A 141 0.01 -3.19 12.11
N ILE A 142 1.24 -3.31 12.64
CA ILE A 142 2.38 -3.86 11.88
C ILE A 142 2.08 -5.28 11.43
N TYR A 143 1.57 -6.13 12.32
CA TYR A 143 1.23 -7.52 11.99
C TYR A 143 0.16 -7.62 10.90
N VAL A 144 -0.96 -6.92 11.06
CA VAL A 144 -2.07 -6.95 10.09
C VAL A 144 -1.62 -6.40 8.74
N LEU A 145 -0.94 -5.25 8.71
CA LEU A 145 -0.53 -4.63 7.45
C LEU A 145 0.58 -5.43 6.74
N SER A 146 1.55 -5.97 7.48
CA SER A 146 2.59 -6.84 6.89
C SER A 146 2.07 -8.20 6.44
N SER A 147 0.87 -8.60 6.89
CA SER A 147 0.19 -9.81 6.43
C SER A 147 -0.57 -9.60 5.11
N TRP A 148 -0.72 -8.37 4.63
CA TRP A 148 -1.40 -8.13 3.35
C TRP A 148 -0.57 -8.71 2.19
N TRP A 149 -1.21 -9.37 1.21
CA TRP A 149 -0.53 -9.98 0.05
C TRP A 149 0.43 -9.03 -0.68
N SER A 150 0.13 -7.74 -0.67
CA SER A 150 1.02 -6.69 -1.15
C SER A 150 1.49 -5.87 0.04
N TRP A 151 2.38 -6.44 0.86
CA TRP A 151 2.92 -5.79 2.06
C TRP A 151 3.62 -4.45 1.75
N TRP A 152 3.99 -4.20 0.49
CA TRP A 152 4.57 -2.94 0.02
C TRP A 152 3.51 -1.87 -0.36
N PHE A 153 2.21 -2.20 -0.29
CA PHE A 153 1.08 -1.28 -0.47
C PHE A 153 1.06 -0.44 -1.77
N GLY A 154 1.69 -0.94 -2.84
CA GLY A 154 1.61 -0.37 -4.19
C GLY A 154 2.34 0.97 -4.37
N GLY A 155 1.84 1.79 -5.30
CA GLY A 155 2.55 2.93 -5.89
C GLY A 155 2.47 4.25 -5.11
N GLY A 156 3.07 4.31 -3.92
CA GLY A 156 3.24 5.56 -3.15
C GLY A 156 4.61 5.68 -2.50
N PHE A 157 5.05 6.88 -2.08
CA PHE A 157 6.32 7.04 -1.37
C PHE A 157 6.26 6.48 0.06
N GLY A 158 7.29 5.73 0.48
CA GLY A 158 7.36 5.09 1.79
C GLY A 158 6.23 4.09 2.09
N MET A 159 6.06 3.75 3.36
CA MET A 159 5.01 2.84 3.81
C MET A 159 3.72 3.60 4.12
N ARG A 160 3.00 4.02 3.07
CA ARG A 160 1.76 4.83 3.19
C ARG A 160 0.71 4.22 4.11
N ALA A 161 0.73 2.90 4.27
CA ALA A 161 -0.23 2.19 5.09
C ALA A 161 -0.18 2.58 6.57
N LEU A 162 0.94 3.11 7.05
CA LEU A 162 1.14 3.52 8.45
C LEU A 162 0.85 5.01 8.73
N ILE A 163 0.49 5.82 7.73
CA ILE A 163 0.23 7.26 7.94
C ILE A 163 -0.81 7.49 9.04
N ASP A 164 -1.87 6.69 9.06
CA ASP A 164 -2.96 6.79 10.04
C ASP A 164 -2.50 6.44 11.48
N VAL A 165 -1.41 5.69 11.61
CA VAL A 165 -0.82 5.29 12.89
C VAL A 165 -0.03 6.45 13.53
N TYR A 166 0.41 7.42 12.73
CA TYR A 166 1.31 8.50 13.17
C TYR A 166 0.65 9.43 14.20
N GLY A 167 -0.67 9.62 14.15
CA GLY A 167 -1.40 10.38 15.16
C GLY A 167 -1.25 9.79 16.57
N ILE A 168 -1.26 8.46 16.69
CA ILE A 168 -1.05 7.76 17.96
C ILE A 168 0.45 7.76 18.34
N LEU A 169 1.34 7.59 17.36
CA LEU A 169 2.80 7.62 17.59
C LEU A 169 3.35 9.01 17.94
N ALA A 170 2.58 10.08 17.73
CA ALA A 170 2.94 11.41 18.23
C ALA A 170 3.08 11.43 19.76
N ILE A 171 2.32 10.60 20.49
CA ILE A 171 2.37 10.51 21.96
C ILE A 171 3.73 10.00 22.46
N PRO A 172 4.21 8.79 22.09
CA PRO A 172 5.54 8.35 22.49
C PRO A 172 6.64 9.25 21.90
N PHE A 173 6.46 9.79 20.70
CA PHE A 173 7.43 10.74 20.13
C PHE A 173 7.60 11.98 21.03
N ALA A 174 6.50 12.63 21.45
CA ALA A 174 6.55 13.76 22.38
C ALA A 174 7.15 13.40 23.74
N ALA A 175 6.85 12.20 24.25
CA ALA A 175 7.44 11.68 25.48
C ALA A 175 8.97 11.53 25.35
N PHE A 176 9.46 11.01 24.22
CA PHE A 176 10.89 10.91 23.93
C PHE A 176 11.56 12.29 23.85
N LEU A 177 10.97 13.23 23.11
CA LEU A 177 11.50 14.60 23.02
C LEU A 177 11.62 15.21 24.42
N THR A 178 10.52 15.21 25.17
CA THR A 178 10.48 15.77 26.54
C THR A 178 11.49 15.10 27.45
N TYR A 179 11.67 13.78 27.34
CA TYR A 179 12.69 13.06 28.09
C TYR A 179 14.10 13.58 27.80
N ILE A 180 14.46 13.77 26.54
CA ILE A 180 15.81 14.23 26.12
C ILE A 180 16.05 15.71 26.47
N TYR A 181 15.08 16.59 26.21
CA TYR A 181 15.22 18.03 26.54
C TYR A 181 15.39 18.27 28.04
N ASN A 182 14.83 17.39 28.89
CA ASN A 182 14.99 17.48 30.34
C ASN A 182 16.33 16.94 30.87
N GLN A 183 17.17 16.30 30.03
CA GLN A 183 18.49 15.82 30.47
C GLN A 183 19.54 16.93 30.44
N LYS A 184 19.91 17.38 29.24
CA LYS A 184 20.89 18.46 29.01
C LYS A 184 20.47 19.24 27.77
N LYS A 185 20.56 20.58 27.82
CA LYS A 185 20.21 21.45 26.68
C LYS A 185 20.94 21.07 25.39
N ILE A 186 22.22 20.68 25.48
CA ILE A 186 23.02 20.26 24.33
C ILE A 186 22.45 19.03 23.61
N LEU A 187 21.91 18.05 24.36
CA LEU A 187 21.25 16.87 23.79
C LEU A 187 19.95 17.27 23.08
N GLY A 188 19.20 18.22 23.65
CA GLY A 188 18.01 18.80 23.00
C GLY A 188 18.34 19.48 21.68
N TYR A 189 19.38 20.32 21.64
CA TYR A 189 19.82 20.99 20.41
C TYR A 189 20.29 19.97 19.35
N PHE A 190 21.10 18.99 19.75
CA PHE A 190 21.55 17.92 18.86
C PHE A 190 20.37 17.12 18.28
N LEU A 191 19.41 16.73 19.11
CA LEU A 191 18.19 16.04 18.67
C LEU A 191 17.37 16.90 17.71
N THR A 192 17.24 18.21 17.98
CA THR A 192 16.57 19.16 17.09
C THR A 192 17.24 19.17 15.71
N ALA A 193 18.57 19.27 15.67
CA ALA A 193 19.34 19.28 14.42
C ALA A 193 19.14 17.99 13.62
N ILE A 194 19.13 16.83 14.29
CA ILE A 194 18.84 15.54 13.64
C ILE A 194 17.42 15.55 13.06
N ILE A 195 16.41 15.95 13.83
CA ILE A 195 15.01 15.98 13.36
C ILE A 195 14.85 16.87 12.13
N VAL A 196 15.43 18.08 12.16
CA VAL A 196 15.42 18.99 11.00
C VAL A 196 16.08 18.34 9.79
N THR A 197 17.22 17.66 9.98
CA THR A 197 17.92 16.94 8.91
C THR A 197 17.07 15.81 8.35
N LEU A 198 16.37 15.04 9.18
CA LEU A 198 15.50 13.94 8.73
C LEU A 198 14.24 14.45 8.02
N ILE A 199 13.68 15.60 8.44
CA ILE A 199 12.57 16.25 7.74
C ILE A 199 13.01 16.72 6.35
N TRP A 200 14.18 17.36 6.26
CA TRP A 200 14.78 17.73 4.98
C TRP A 200 15.00 16.50 4.10
N PHE A 201 15.59 15.44 4.66
CA PHE A 201 15.86 14.19 3.94
C PHE A 201 14.59 13.51 3.42
N SER A 202 13.53 13.43 4.24
CA SER A 202 12.22 12.90 3.83
C SER A 202 11.59 13.74 2.70
N THR A 203 11.71 15.07 2.79
CA THR A 203 11.23 15.98 1.74
C THR A 203 12.03 15.81 0.45
N PHE A 204 13.35 15.65 0.56
CA PHE A 204 14.24 15.39 -0.55
C PHE A 204 13.90 14.05 -1.24
N GLN A 205 13.75 12.96 -0.48
CA GLN A 205 13.31 11.68 -1.02
C GLN A 205 11.91 11.74 -1.66
N SER A 206 11.00 12.53 -1.10
CA SER A 206 9.69 12.76 -1.75
C SER A 206 9.85 13.40 -3.13
N ARG A 207 10.80 14.33 -3.31
CA ARG A 207 11.14 14.87 -4.64
C ARG A 207 11.81 13.83 -5.53
N GLN A 208 12.71 13.00 -5.01
CA GLN A 208 13.30 11.88 -5.75
C GLN A 208 12.22 10.93 -6.28
N TYR A 209 11.19 10.64 -5.47
CA TYR A 209 10.05 9.86 -5.90
C TYR A 209 9.29 10.52 -7.05
N MET A 210 8.99 11.83 -6.95
CA MET A 210 8.33 12.57 -8.05
C MET A 210 9.16 12.60 -9.34
N ASN A 211 10.49 12.68 -9.22
CA ASN A 211 11.41 12.68 -10.35
C ASN A 211 11.72 11.27 -10.90
N GLY A 212 11.18 10.22 -10.29
CA GLY A 212 11.41 8.82 -10.70
C GLY A 212 12.73 8.20 -10.21
N ALA A 213 13.50 8.91 -9.38
CA ALA A 213 14.72 8.40 -8.73
C ALA A 213 14.43 7.44 -7.55
N ILE A 214 13.17 7.32 -7.13
CA ILE A 214 12.68 6.24 -6.26
C ILE A 214 11.53 5.55 -6.99
N HIS A 215 11.72 4.28 -7.36
CA HIS A 215 10.70 3.52 -8.08
C HIS A 215 9.52 3.17 -7.17
N PHE A 216 8.30 3.32 -7.68
CA PHE A 216 7.08 3.18 -6.87
C PHE A 216 6.81 1.76 -6.35
N ALA A 217 7.41 0.72 -6.94
CA ALA A 217 7.26 -0.67 -6.44
C ALA A 217 8.55 -1.50 -6.55
N GLY A 218 9.58 -0.98 -7.20
CA GLY A 218 10.66 -1.77 -7.79
C GLY A 218 12.02 -1.53 -7.17
N MET A 219 12.05 -0.82 -6.03
CA MET A 219 13.29 -0.49 -5.35
C MET A 219 13.97 -1.76 -4.83
N THR A 220 15.27 -1.82 -5.06
CA THR A 220 16.20 -2.83 -4.54
C THR A 220 17.32 -2.11 -3.80
N LYS A 221 18.17 -2.86 -3.11
CA LYS A 221 19.38 -2.29 -2.50
C LYS A 221 20.23 -1.56 -3.54
N GLY A 222 20.49 -2.19 -4.69
CA GLY A 222 21.26 -1.58 -5.78
C GLY A 222 20.60 -0.30 -6.31
N ALA A 223 19.29 -0.32 -6.55
CA ALA A 223 18.58 0.86 -7.05
C ALA A 223 18.60 2.00 -6.02
N TYR A 224 18.41 1.71 -4.74
CA TYR A 224 18.44 2.71 -3.68
C TYR A 224 19.79 3.44 -3.60
N TRP A 225 20.89 2.70 -3.65
CA TRP A 225 22.23 3.30 -3.57
C TRP A 225 22.64 4.00 -4.87
N ALA A 226 22.22 3.49 -6.03
CA ALA A 226 22.46 4.13 -7.33
C ALA A 226 21.72 5.46 -7.54
N SER A 227 20.70 5.76 -6.72
CA SER A 227 20.01 7.04 -6.66
C SER A 227 20.11 7.73 -5.30
N PHE A 228 21.03 7.32 -4.43
CA PHE A 228 21.15 7.91 -3.10
C PHE A 228 21.64 9.35 -3.21
N LEU A 229 20.85 10.30 -2.69
CA LEU A 229 21.09 11.75 -2.81
C LEU A 229 21.14 12.30 -4.25
N GLU A 230 20.74 11.52 -5.24
CA GLU A 230 20.62 11.96 -6.64
C GLU A 230 19.20 12.46 -6.94
N PRO A 231 19.02 13.70 -7.44
CA PRO A 231 17.68 14.25 -7.69
C PRO A 231 16.94 13.55 -8.84
N TYR A 232 17.65 12.86 -9.74
CA TYR A 232 17.12 12.20 -10.94
C TYR A 232 17.69 10.78 -11.07
N PRO A 233 16.96 9.84 -11.71
CA PRO A 233 17.42 8.47 -11.86
C PRO A 233 18.63 8.37 -12.80
N THR A 234 19.63 7.59 -12.38
CA THR A 234 20.79 7.26 -13.21
C THR A 234 20.49 6.06 -14.14
N LYS A 235 21.38 5.78 -15.11
CA LYS A 235 21.26 4.56 -15.92
C LYS A 235 21.41 3.29 -15.05
N GLU A 236 22.31 3.35 -14.07
CA GLU A 236 22.54 2.27 -13.12
C GLU A 236 21.30 2.01 -12.25
N PHE A 237 20.59 3.07 -11.84
CA PHE A 237 19.32 2.93 -11.13
C PHE A 237 18.34 2.02 -11.88
N TRP A 238 18.06 2.33 -13.15
CA TRP A 238 17.12 1.53 -13.97
C TRP A 238 17.60 0.10 -14.19
N HIS A 239 18.91 -0.12 -14.26
CA HIS A 239 19.48 -1.47 -14.35
C HIS A 239 19.25 -2.30 -13.07
N ASN A 240 19.15 -1.65 -11.91
CA ASN A 240 18.98 -2.31 -10.61
C ASN A 240 17.51 -2.43 -10.15
N VAL A 241 16.59 -1.70 -10.78
CA VAL A 241 15.15 -1.81 -10.46
C VAL A 241 14.63 -3.21 -10.77
N ARG A 242 13.86 -3.79 -9.84
CA ARG A 242 13.24 -5.12 -9.99
C ARG A 242 11.79 -5.07 -9.51
N LEU A 243 10.86 -5.28 -10.45
CA LEU A 243 9.44 -5.28 -10.15
C LEU A 243 9.04 -6.55 -9.38
N PRO A 244 8.13 -6.47 -8.41
CA PRO A 244 7.60 -7.65 -7.75
C PRO A 244 6.71 -8.43 -8.72
N ASP A 245 6.74 -9.76 -8.61
CA ASP A 245 5.77 -10.62 -9.28
C ASP A 245 4.45 -10.61 -8.49
N TYR A 246 3.45 -9.92 -9.04
CA TYR A 246 2.14 -9.78 -8.41
C TYR A 246 1.35 -11.10 -8.39
N ASP A 247 1.55 -11.99 -9.36
CA ASP A 247 0.82 -13.25 -9.42
C ASP A 247 1.33 -14.22 -8.36
N SER A 248 2.65 -14.31 -8.21
CA SER A 248 3.27 -15.04 -7.10
C SER A 248 2.88 -14.43 -5.75
N ALA A 249 2.85 -13.11 -5.62
CA ALA A 249 2.52 -12.46 -4.35
C ALA A 249 1.07 -12.71 -3.91
N ARG A 250 0.12 -12.81 -4.85
CA ARG A 250 -1.30 -13.16 -4.56
C ARG A 250 -1.47 -14.56 -3.97
N VAL A 251 -0.49 -15.45 -4.14
CA VAL A 251 -0.46 -16.77 -3.50
C VAL A 251 0.48 -16.83 -2.30
N GLY A 252 1.07 -15.70 -1.90
CA GLY A 252 1.93 -15.57 -0.72
C GLY A 252 3.40 -15.88 -0.99
N VAL A 253 3.81 -15.89 -2.27
CA VAL A 253 5.20 -16.12 -2.70
C VAL A 253 5.79 -14.81 -3.20
N TYR A 254 6.85 -14.34 -2.55
CA TYR A 254 7.42 -13.01 -2.81
C TYR A 254 8.68 -13.10 -3.67
N THR A 255 8.52 -12.95 -4.98
CA THR A 255 9.61 -12.99 -5.96
C THR A 255 9.67 -11.69 -6.78
N VAL A 256 10.77 -11.51 -7.50
CA VAL A 256 10.96 -10.40 -8.44
C VAL A 256 10.94 -10.92 -9.87
N ILE A 257 10.42 -10.10 -10.77
CA ILE A 257 10.52 -10.33 -12.21
C ILE A 257 11.95 -9.99 -12.62
N GLU A 258 12.72 -11.02 -12.96
CA GLU A 258 14.04 -10.84 -13.55
C GLU A 258 13.90 -10.18 -14.94
N PRO A 259 14.78 -9.22 -15.29
CA PRO A 259 14.80 -8.66 -16.62
C PRO A 259 15.04 -9.80 -17.63
N VAL A 260 14.08 -10.00 -18.52
CA VAL A 260 14.17 -11.05 -19.53
C VAL A 260 15.36 -10.73 -20.43
N LYS A 261 16.36 -11.61 -20.43
CA LYS A 261 17.64 -11.45 -21.16
C LYS A 261 17.47 -11.17 -22.66
N ASN A 262 16.30 -11.46 -23.25
CA ASN A 262 15.96 -11.22 -24.64
C ASN A 262 14.64 -10.43 -24.80
N SER A 263 14.70 -9.10 -24.65
CA SER A 263 13.57 -8.21 -24.94
C SER A 263 13.03 -8.35 -26.37
N LYS A 264 13.89 -8.69 -27.34
CA LYS A 264 13.49 -8.93 -28.76
C LYS A 264 12.52 -10.09 -28.95
N GLN A 265 12.57 -11.11 -28.09
CA GLN A 265 11.77 -12.33 -28.26
C GLN A 265 10.37 -12.17 -27.64
N LEU A 266 10.26 -11.41 -26.54
CA LEU A 266 8.99 -10.98 -25.95
C LEU A 266 8.25 -9.99 -26.85
N ASP A 267 8.97 -9.04 -27.45
CA ASP A 267 8.36 -8.05 -28.33
C ASP A 267 7.77 -8.71 -29.57
N LYS A 268 8.47 -9.70 -30.15
CA LYS A 268 7.97 -10.52 -31.26
C LYS A 268 6.73 -11.35 -30.89
N ASN A 269 6.76 -12.04 -29.74
CA ASN A 269 5.59 -12.81 -29.27
C ASN A 269 4.40 -11.90 -28.92
N SER A 270 4.64 -10.70 -28.41
CA SER A 270 3.58 -9.73 -28.08
C SER A 270 2.99 -9.06 -29.33
N ARG A 271 3.82 -8.81 -30.35
CA ARG A 271 3.40 -8.34 -31.68
C ARG A 271 2.54 -9.38 -32.37
N GLU A 272 3.00 -10.62 -32.46
CA GLU A 272 2.26 -11.71 -33.11
C GLU A 272 0.90 -11.97 -32.43
N LYS A 273 0.84 -11.93 -31.09
CA LYS A 273 -0.41 -12.08 -30.34
C LYS A 273 -1.41 -10.96 -30.64
N LYS A 274 -0.95 -9.70 -30.68
CA LYS A 274 -1.80 -8.55 -30.97
C LYS A 274 -2.27 -8.50 -32.43
N ILE A 275 -1.42 -8.89 -33.37
CA ILE A 275 -1.81 -9.01 -34.78
C ILE A 275 -2.92 -10.05 -34.91
N LYS A 276 -2.80 -11.23 -34.27
CA LYS A 276 -3.87 -12.25 -34.25
C LYS A 276 -5.19 -11.76 -33.63
N GLU A 277 -5.12 -10.96 -32.56
CA GLU A 277 -6.32 -10.34 -31.97
C GLU A 277 -7.01 -9.37 -32.95
N ILE A 278 -6.25 -8.61 -33.73
CA ILE A 278 -6.76 -7.71 -34.76
C ILE A 278 -7.34 -8.51 -35.94
N GLU A 279 -6.67 -9.57 -36.39
CA GLU A 279 -7.18 -10.48 -37.43
C GLU A 279 -8.54 -11.07 -37.04
N ASN A 280 -8.69 -11.52 -35.79
CA ASN A 280 -9.96 -12.05 -35.30
C ASN A 280 -11.07 -10.99 -35.28
N LYS A 281 -10.75 -9.74 -34.95
CA LYS A 281 -11.73 -8.64 -35.00
C LYS A 281 -12.15 -8.31 -36.43
N ILE A 282 -11.21 -8.27 -37.36
CA ILE A 282 -11.49 -8.06 -38.79
C ILE A 282 -12.42 -9.15 -39.32
N ARG A 283 -12.21 -10.41 -38.92
CA ARG A 283 -13.07 -11.54 -39.34
C ARG A 283 -14.49 -11.49 -38.76
N GLN A 284 -14.68 -10.80 -37.64
CA GLN A 284 -15.98 -10.67 -36.97
C GLN A 284 -16.77 -9.42 -37.40
N ASP A 285 -16.12 -8.47 -38.08
CA ASP A 285 -16.71 -7.21 -38.54
C ASP A 285 -17.05 -7.30 -40.05
N GLU A 286 -18.31 -7.61 -40.37
CA GLU A 286 -18.78 -7.79 -41.76
C GLU A 286 -18.47 -6.61 -42.71
N PRO A 287 -18.73 -5.35 -42.31
CA PRO A 287 -18.33 -4.18 -43.10
C PRO A 287 -16.83 -4.12 -43.41
N GLN A 288 -15.96 -4.37 -42.43
CA GLN A 288 -14.51 -4.36 -42.64
C GLN A 288 -14.05 -5.52 -43.51
N LEU A 289 -14.63 -6.70 -43.33
CA LEU A 289 -14.30 -7.89 -44.09
C LEU A 289 -14.62 -7.72 -45.58
N THR A 290 -15.71 -7.02 -45.90
CA THR A 290 -16.14 -6.75 -47.28
C THR A 290 -15.15 -5.83 -48.00
N LEU A 291 -14.71 -4.75 -47.34
CA LEU A 291 -13.69 -3.84 -47.86
C LEU A 291 -12.34 -4.55 -48.07
N ILE A 292 -11.99 -5.49 -47.20
CA ILE A 292 -10.72 -6.23 -47.30
C ILE A 292 -10.77 -7.28 -48.42
N LYS A 293 -11.93 -7.87 -48.71
CA LYS A 293 -12.12 -8.73 -49.89
C LYS A 293 -11.87 -7.99 -51.20
N GLU A 294 -12.44 -6.79 -51.35
CA GLU A 294 -12.22 -5.95 -52.53
C GLU A 294 -10.73 -5.59 -52.71
N LYS A 295 -10.03 -5.27 -51.60
CA LYS A 295 -8.58 -5.02 -51.62
C LYS A 295 -7.77 -6.26 -51.97
N ALA A 296 -8.19 -7.45 -51.51
CA ALA A 296 -7.50 -8.71 -51.80
C ALA A 296 -7.60 -9.04 -53.29
N GLU A 297 -8.78 -8.88 -53.89
CA GLU A 297 -9.04 -9.07 -55.32
C GLU A 297 -8.25 -8.06 -56.16
N ALA A 298 -8.27 -6.77 -55.80
CA ALA A 298 -7.52 -5.74 -56.49
C ALA A 298 -5.98 -5.94 -56.46
N ARG A 299 -5.47 -6.68 -55.47
CA ARG A 299 -4.04 -6.96 -55.30
C ARG A 299 -3.63 -8.37 -55.76
N GLY A 300 -4.58 -9.20 -56.19
CA GLY A 300 -4.32 -10.57 -56.64
C GLY A 300 -3.73 -11.48 -55.55
N ILE A 301 -4.08 -11.25 -54.27
CA ILE A 301 -3.60 -12.05 -53.14
C ILE A 301 -4.76 -12.72 -52.39
N SER A 302 -4.47 -13.78 -51.64
CA SER A 302 -5.51 -14.47 -50.87
C SER A 302 -6.09 -13.57 -49.78
N LEU A 303 -7.37 -13.79 -49.46
CA LEU A 303 -8.09 -13.05 -48.41
C LEU A 303 -7.37 -13.12 -47.07
N ASP A 304 -6.86 -14.30 -46.68
CA ASP A 304 -6.10 -14.46 -45.44
C ASP A 304 -4.79 -13.67 -45.43
N SER A 305 -4.08 -13.63 -46.56
CA SER A 305 -2.85 -12.82 -46.68
C SER A 305 -3.17 -11.32 -46.57
N MET A 306 -4.29 -10.88 -47.16
CA MET A 306 -4.73 -9.48 -47.09
C MET A 306 -5.17 -9.09 -45.67
N ILE A 307 -5.85 -9.99 -44.94
CA ILE A 307 -6.22 -9.79 -43.54
C ILE A 307 -4.98 -9.62 -42.66
N THR A 308 -3.96 -10.46 -42.83
CA THR A 308 -2.70 -10.33 -42.07
C THR A 308 -1.95 -9.04 -42.40
N LEU A 309 -1.96 -8.60 -43.66
CA LEU A 309 -1.34 -7.34 -44.08
C LEU A 309 -2.03 -6.12 -43.46
N ASP A 310 -3.37 -6.05 -43.52
CA ASP A 310 -4.12 -4.95 -42.93
C ASP A 310 -4.04 -4.97 -41.38
N ALA A 311 -4.07 -6.15 -40.75
CA ALA A 311 -3.87 -6.29 -39.31
C ALA A 311 -2.47 -5.81 -38.86
N THR A 312 -1.43 -6.14 -39.64
CA THR A 312 -0.06 -5.68 -39.39
C THR A 312 0.05 -4.16 -39.54
N TRP A 313 -0.55 -3.58 -40.58
CA TRP A 313 -0.55 -2.13 -40.80
C TRP A 313 -1.29 -1.36 -39.68
N ILE A 314 -2.44 -1.87 -39.23
CA ILE A 314 -3.19 -1.30 -38.10
C ILE A 314 -2.35 -1.32 -36.82
N TYR A 315 -1.66 -2.44 -36.56
CA TYR A 315 -0.77 -2.57 -35.40
C TYR A 315 0.38 -1.55 -35.46
N GLU A 316 1.06 -1.41 -36.60
CA GLU A 316 2.18 -0.48 -36.76
C GLU A 316 1.74 0.99 -36.62
N LYS A 317 0.54 1.33 -37.10
CA LYS A 317 -0.06 2.66 -36.91
C LYS A 317 -0.42 2.93 -35.45
N TRP A 318 -0.93 1.93 -34.73
CA TRP A 318 -1.19 2.02 -33.29
C TRP A 318 0.12 2.19 -32.50
N GLU A 319 1.17 1.45 -32.85
CA GLU A 319 2.47 1.54 -32.18
C GLU A 319 3.14 2.90 -32.38
N LYS A 320 3.11 3.45 -33.61
CA LYS A 320 3.63 4.79 -33.91
C LYS A 320 2.90 5.92 -33.17
N ARG A 321 1.63 5.74 -32.80
CA ARG A 321 0.87 6.73 -32.00
C ARG A 321 1.18 6.65 -30.50
N ARG A 322 1.80 5.56 -30.05
CA ARG A 322 2.11 5.29 -28.64
C ARG A 322 3.52 5.73 -28.25
N LYS A 323 4.44 5.80 -29.21
CA LYS A 323 5.81 6.33 -29.06
C LYS A 323 5.80 7.85 -29.17
#